data_AF-A0A285RCQ5-F1
#
_entry.id   AF-A0A285RCQ5-F1
#
_cell.length_a   1.000
_cell.length_b   1.000
_cell.length_c   1.000
_cell.angle_alpha   90.00
_cell.angle_beta   90.00
_cell.angle_gamma   90.00
#
_symmetry.space_group_name_H-M   'P 1'
#
loop_
_entity.id
_entity.type
_entity.pdbx_description
1 polymer ?
#
loop_
_entity_poly.entity_id
_entity_poly.type
_entity_poly.pdbx_seq_one_letter_code
_entity_poly.pdbx_strand_id
1 'polypeptide(L)'
;MEQKGILLESGTNELEIVEFEVANNKFGINVIKVKEIIQPIPVTFIPHAHPHVEGIVQLRGEVLPVVDMLKVLGIPNAQFNVQQKYIVAEFNKQKVVFHVDNVTQIHRISWDQIEKPSDMYQGGSSQVIGVIKQNNTMILLLDFEKIMVDINPDSGISMDSVKKLGKRERSEKKIVCAEDSPLLRKLIHDTMSEAGYVNLEFFENGRDALDYLEGILKSGKQIEDYVQLVITDIEMPKMDGHHLTKKIKANPGLEKLPVIIFSSLITDDLRHKGEEVGAEDQISKPEIAELILKVDELIL
;
A
#
# COMPACT_ATOMS: atom_id res chain seq x y z
N MET A 1 -29.66 17.58 1.55
CA MET A 1 -28.51 17.31 2.43
C MET A 1 -27.64 16.34 1.68
N GLU A 2 -26.56 16.84 1.07
CA GLU A 2 -25.63 16.04 0.28
C GLU A 2 -24.82 15.15 1.23
N GLN A 3 -24.85 13.83 1.00
CA GLN A 3 -23.89 12.90 1.58
C GLN A 3 -22.51 13.24 1.01
N LYS A 4 -21.68 13.94 1.79
CA LYS A 4 -20.24 14.02 1.51
C LYS A 4 -19.66 12.62 1.72
N GLY A 5 -19.38 11.93 0.63
CA GLY A 5 -18.76 10.61 0.63
C GLY A 5 -17.38 10.68 1.30
N ILE A 6 -17.08 9.69 2.12
CA ILE A 6 -15.85 9.50 2.90
C ILE A 6 -14.77 8.90 1.97
N LEU A 7 -14.60 9.44 0.78
CA LEU A 7 -13.66 8.92 -0.21
C LEU A 7 -12.72 10.02 -0.65
N LEU A 8 -11.42 9.69 -0.72
CA LEU A 8 -10.40 10.44 -1.47
C LEU A 8 -11.06 11.11 -2.69
N GLU A 9 -11.21 12.44 -2.67
CA GLU A 9 -11.55 13.15 -3.90
C GLU A 9 -10.39 12.92 -4.86
N SER A 10 -10.63 12.12 -5.88
CA SER A 10 -9.64 11.74 -6.89
C SER A 10 -9.05 13.01 -7.51
N GLY A 11 -7.83 13.40 -7.15
CA GLY A 11 -7.22 14.62 -7.68
C GLY A 11 -6.68 15.66 -6.67
N THR A 12 -6.73 15.43 -5.35
CA THR A 12 -6.31 16.46 -4.37
C THR A 12 -4.91 16.32 -3.77
N ASN A 13 -4.16 15.25 -4.09
CA ASN A 13 -2.84 14.95 -3.51
C ASN A 13 -2.82 14.99 -1.96
N GLU A 14 -3.90 14.54 -1.32
CA GLU A 14 -4.06 14.50 0.14
C GLU A 14 -4.41 13.08 0.61
N LEU A 15 -3.97 12.77 1.82
CA LEU A 15 -4.16 11.51 2.51
C LEU A 15 -5.01 11.73 3.75
N GLU A 16 -6.03 10.89 3.97
CA GLU A 16 -6.78 10.87 5.21
C GLU A 16 -6.28 9.73 6.11
N ILE A 17 -5.92 10.05 7.36
CA ILE A 17 -5.41 9.08 8.33
C ILE A 17 -6.27 9.08 9.59
N VAL A 18 -6.45 7.91 10.18
CA VAL A 18 -6.95 7.74 11.55
C VAL A 18 -5.75 7.83 12.50
N GLU A 19 -5.76 8.80 13.41
CA GLU A 19 -4.80 8.90 14.52
C GLU A 19 -5.20 7.92 15.64
N PHE A 20 -4.25 7.11 16.07
CA PHE A 20 -4.40 6.20 17.21
C PHE A 20 -3.17 6.22 18.12
N GLU A 21 -3.34 5.75 19.34
CA GLU A 21 -2.31 5.79 20.37
C GLU A 21 -1.88 4.38 20.78
N VAL A 22 -0.58 4.22 21.04
CA VAL A 22 0.00 3.02 21.68
C VAL A 22 1.14 3.47 22.59
N ALA A 23 1.02 3.16 23.89
CA ALA A 23 1.92 3.56 24.97
C ALA A 23 2.35 5.05 24.93
N ASN A 24 1.36 5.96 24.84
CA ASN A 24 1.54 7.42 24.74
C ASN A 24 2.23 7.93 23.46
N ASN A 25 2.46 7.06 22.47
CA ASN A 25 2.94 7.46 21.16
C ASN A 25 1.77 7.50 20.17
N LYS A 26 1.83 8.43 19.21
CA LYS A 26 0.80 8.64 18.20
C LYS A 26 1.20 8.02 16.88
N PHE A 27 0.27 7.29 16.29
CA PHE A 27 0.43 6.57 15.04
C PHE A 27 -0.72 6.88 14.09
N GLY A 28 -0.48 6.64 12.80
CA GLY A 28 -1.49 6.82 11.76
C GLY A 28 -1.66 5.59 10.89
N ILE A 29 -2.91 5.32 10.53
CA ILE A 29 -3.32 4.35 9.48
C ILE A 29 -4.18 5.08 8.45
N ASN A 30 -4.03 4.79 7.17
CA ASN A 30 -4.91 5.35 6.14
C ASN A 30 -6.37 4.94 6.41
N VAL A 31 -7.28 5.90 6.38
CA VAL A 31 -8.73 5.70 6.60
C VAL A 31 -9.31 4.62 5.68
N ILE A 32 -8.82 4.51 4.45
CA ILE A 32 -9.31 3.54 3.45
C ILE A 32 -9.13 2.09 3.90
N LYS A 33 -8.08 1.82 4.68
CA LYS A 33 -7.79 0.50 5.24
C LYS A 33 -8.70 0.20 6.43
N VAL A 34 -9.30 1.20 7.07
CA VAL A 34 -10.13 1.05 8.26
C VAL A 34 -11.59 0.83 7.87
N LYS A 35 -12.15 -0.30 8.30
CA LYS A 35 -13.57 -0.62 8.09
C LYS A 35 -14.45 -0.09 9.21
N GLU A 36 -14.03 -0.30 10.45
CA GLU A 36 -14.75 0.21 11.62
C GLU A 36 -13.82 0.23 12.84
N ILE A 37 -14.22 1.03 13.83
CA ILE A 37 -13.53 1.12 15.12
C ILE A 37 -14.53 0.70 16.19
N ILE A 38 -14.18 -0.34 16.94
CA ILE A 38 -15.07 -0.96 17.93
C ILE A 38 -14.41 -1.01 19.30
N GLN A 39 -15.23 -1.25 20.32
CA GLN A 39 -14.71 -1.59 21.64
C GLN A 39 -14.15 -3.01 21.62
N PRO A 40 -13.11 -3.31 22.43
CA PRO A 40 -12.61 -4.67 22.57
C PRO A 40 -13.73 -5.65 22.94
N ILE A 41 -13.73 -6.78 22.26
CA ILE A 41 -14.64 -7.91 22.51
C ILE A 41 -13.81 -9.12 22.97
N PRO A 42 -14.42 -10.09 23.69
CA PRO A 42 -13.68 -11.22 24.24
C PRO A 42 -12.85 -11.96 23.17
N VAL A 43 -11.54 -12.05 23.40
CA VAL A 43 -10.62 -12.77 22.52
C VAL A 43 -10.60 -14.24 22.88
N THR A 44 -10.72 -15.09 21.86
CA THR A 44 -10.52 -16.54 21.99
C THR A 44 -9.07 -16.86 21.71
N PHE A 45 -8.43 -17.54 22.66
CA PHE A 45 -7.03 -17.97 22.55
C PHE A 45 -6.82 -18.97 21.41
N ILE A 46 -5.73 -18.80 20.66
CA ILE A 46 -5.26 -19.75 19.65
C ILE A 46 -3.92 -20.35 20.09
N PRO A 47 -3.83 -21.69 20.24
CA PRO A 47 -2.55 -22.36 20.45
C PRO A 47 -1.58 -22.14 19.28
N HIS A 48 -0.30 -21.92 19.59
CA HIS A 48 0.78 -21.75 18.61
C HIS A 48 0.63 -20.56 17.65
N ALA A 49 -0.19 -19.56 18.01
CA ALA A 49 -0.27 -18.32 17.25
C ALA A 49 1.08 -17.56 17.24
N HIS A 50 1.28 -16.74 16.22
CA HIS A 50 2.43 -15.83 16.14
C HIS A 50 2.50 -14.95 17.42
N PRO A 51 3.68 -14.62 17.96
CA PRO A 51 3.80 -13.86 19.22
C PRO A 51 3.05 -12.52 19.24
N HIS A 52 2.84 -11.89 18.08
CA HIS A 52 2.14 -10.61 17.95
C HIS A 52 0.61 -10.77 17.86
N VAL A 53 0.09 -12.00 17.80
CA VAL A 53 -1.34 -12.30 17.73
C VAL A 53 -1.85 -12.63 19.13
N GLU A 54 -2.87 -11.89 19.58
CA GLU A 54 -3.55 -12.11 20.86
C GLU A 54 -4.49 -13.33 20.80
N GLY A 55 -5.13 -13.52 19.65
CA GLY A 55 -6.07 -14.61 19.40
C GLY A 55 -7.01 -14.25 18.25
N ILE A 56 -8.26 -14.71 18.35
CA ILE A 56 -9.33 -14.41 17.37
C ILE A 56 -10.57 -13.85 18.06
N VAL A 57 -11.33 -13.08 17.29
CA VAL A 57 -12.65 -12.59 17.68
C VAL A 57 -13.68 -12.94 16.62
N GLN A 58 -14.94 -13.06 17.02
CA GLN A 58 -16.05 -13.20 16.09
C GLN A 58 -16.78 -11.87 15.94
N LEU A 59 -16.73 -11.29 14.74
CA LEU A 59 -17.39 -10.03 14.40
C LEU A 59 -18.39 -10.28 13.26
N ARG A 60 -19.69 -10.10 13.54
CA ARG A 60 -20.77 -10.26 12.55
C ARG A 60 -20.75 -11.60 11.79
N GLY A 61 -20.34 -12.67 12.48
CA GLY A 61 -20.26 -14.02 11.91
C GLY A 61 -18.91 -14.37 11.28
N GLU A 62 -18.03 -13.40 11.07
CA GLU A 62 -16.66 -13.62 10.59
C GLU A 62 -15.68 -13.80 11.74
N VAL A 63 -14.66 -14.63 11.55
CA VAL A 63 -13.59 -14.86 12.52
C VAL A 63 -12.37 -14.05 12.10
N LEU A 64 -11.95 -13.11 12.95
CA LEU A 64 -10.87 -12.18 12.64
C LEU A 64 -9.70 -12.35 13.63
N PRO A 65 -8.44 -12.38 13.16
CA PRO A 65 -7.28 -12.35 14.03
C PRO A 65 -7.14 -11.00 14.73
N VAL A 66 -6.75 -11.02 15.99
CA VAL A 66 -6.44 -9.82 16.78
C VAL A 66 -4.94 -9.70 16.95
N VAL A 67 -4.39 -8.60 16.47
CA VAL A 67 -2.97 -8.24 16.53
C VAL A 67 -2.75 -7.23 17.66
N ASP A 68 -1.79 -7.53 18.53
CA ASP A 68 -1.42 -6.72 19.68
C ASP A 68 -0.36 -5.69 19.28
N MET A 69 -0.75 -4.41 19.18
CA MET A 69 0.17 -3.37 18.73
C MET A 69 1.26 -3.03 19.73
N LEU A 70 1.10 -3.33 21.03
CA LEU A 70 2.19 -3.17 22.01
C LEU A 70 3.33 -4.13 21.69
N LYS A 71 2.99 -5.38 21.33
CA LYS A 71 3.96 -6.40 20.94
C LYS A 71 4.59 -6.10 19.58
N VAL A 72 3.80 -5.69 18.58
CA VAL A 72 4.29 -5.31 17.25
C VAL A 72 5.32 -4.19 17.33
N LEU A 73 5.04 -3.16 18.14
CA LEU A 73 5.92 -2.01 18.32
C LEU A 73 7.07 -2.28 19.31
N GLY A 74 7.15 -3.48 19.88
CA GLY A 74 8.22 -3.89 20.78
C GLY A 74 8.28 -3.10 22.09
N ILE A 75 7.14 -2.59 22.58
CA ILE A 75 7.10 -1.72 23.76
C ILE A 75 7.18 -2.59 25.04
N PRO A 76 8.27 -2.52 25.82
CA PRO A 76 8.46 -3.41 26.96
C PRO A 76 7.53 -3.06 28.11
N ASN A 77 6.92 -4.08 28.72
CA ASN A 77 6.09 -3.98 29.94
C ASN A 77 4.88 -3.03 29.86
N ALA A 78 4.42 -2.70 28.67
CA ALA A 78 3.23 -1.89 28.51
C ALA A 78 1.95 -2.74 28.62
N GLN A 79 0.91 -2.16 29.19
CA GLN A 79 -0.43 -2.72 29.25
C GLN A 79 -1.39 -1.72 28.61
N PHE A 80 -2.38 -2.24 27.91
CA PHE A 80 -3.40 -1.39 27.33
C PHE A 80 -4.19 -0.65 28.43
N ASN A 81 -4.53 0.62 28.20
CA ASN A 81 -5.21 1.47 29.19
C ASN A 81 -6.73 1.17 29.28
N VAL A 82 -7.59 2.06 29.80
CA VAL A 82 -9.07 1.81 29.84
C VAL A 82 -9.83 2.30 28.60
N GLN A 83 -9.16 3.02 27.70
CA GLN A 83 -9.72 3.62 26.49
C GLN A 83 -9.51 2.75 25.25
N GLN A 84 -8.99 1.53 25.43
CA GLN A 84 -8.59 0.58 24.40
C GLN A 84 -9.61 0.48 23.27
N LYS A 85 -9.11 0.33 22.05
CA LYS A 85 -9.93 0.19 20.85
C LYS A 85 -9.44 -0.94 19.98
N TYR A 86 -10.36 -1.48 19.22
CA TYR A 86 -10.10 -2.37 18.09
C TYR A 86 -10.31 -1.59 16.80
N ILE A 87 -9.24 -1.47 16.02
CA ILE A 87 -9.30 -0.98 14.64
C ILE A 87 -9.49 -2.19 13.75
N VAL A 88 -10.67 -2.34 13.17
CA VAL A 88 -10.94 -3.38 12.16
C VAL A 88 -10.48 -2.84 10.83
N ALA A 89 -9.47 -3.49 10.24
CA ALA A 89 -8.86 -3.07 9.00
C ALA A 89 -8.87 -4.20 7.97
N GLU A 90 -8.74 -3.83 6.70
CA GLU A 90 -8.61 -4.76 5.58
C GLU A 90 -7.41 -4.37 4.71
N PHE A 91 -6.56 -5.37 4.43
CA PHE A 91 -5.42 -5.26 3.52
C PHE A 91 -5.46 -6.48 2.63
N ASN A 92 -5.33 -6.32 1.32
CA ASN A 92 -5.21 -7.45 0.41
C ASN A 92 -6.34 -8.49 0.57
N LYS A 93 -7.59 -8.03 0.74
CA LYS A 93 -8.79 -8.86 1.02
C LYS A 93 -8.76 -9.62 2.35
N GLN A 94 -7.75 -9.39 3.19
CA GLN A 94 -7.61 -9.98 4.51
C GLN A 94 -8.05 -8.96 5.58
N LYS A 95 -9.07 -9.33 6.35
CA LYS A 95 -9.54 -8.56 7.50
C LYS A 95 -8.76 -8.92 8.76
N VAL A 96 -8.34 -7.91 9.51
CA VAL A 96 -7.56 -8.04 10.74
C VAL A 96 -8.01 -6.99 11.75
N VAL A 97 -7.87 -7.30 13.04
CA VAL A 97 -8.17 -6.37 14.12
C VAL A 97 -6.86 -5.95 14.79
N PHE A 98 -6.60 -4.65 14.87
CA PHE A 98 -5.49 -4.12 15.66
C PHE A 98 -5.97 -3.63 17.02
N HIS A 99 -5.37 -4.14 18.08
CA HIS A 99 -5.59 -3.71 19.45
C HIS A 99 -4.69 -2.52 19.76
N VAL A 100 -5.28 -1.36 20.05
CA VAL A 100 -4.59 -0.09 20.34
C VAL A 100 -5.12 0.53 21.64
N ASP A 101 -4.38 1.48 22.23
CA ASP A 101 -4.78 2.15 23.46
C ASP A 101 -5.97 3.09 23.28
N ASN A 102 -6.00 3.82 22.16
CA ASN A 102 -7.08 4.76 21.88
C ASN A 102 -7.09 5.11 20.39
N VAL A 103 -8.23 5.61 19.91
CA VAL A 103 -8.36 6.25 18.60
C VAL A 103 -8.93 7.64 18.82
N THR A 104 -8.25 8.66 18.29
CA THR A 104 -8.55 10.06 18.61
C THR A 104 -9.41 10.71 17.52
N GLN A 105 -8.84 10.97 16.34
CA GLN A 105 -9.52 11.70 15.27
C GLN A 105 -8.98 11.33 13.88
N ILE A 106 -9.68 11.78 12.84
CA ILE A 106 -9.25 11.68 11.44
C ILE A 106 -8.57 12.99 11.04
N HIS A 107 -7.40 12.88 10.42
CA HIS A 107 -6.66 14.01 9.88
C HIS A 107 -6.62 13.93 8.35
N ARG A 108 -6.82 15.06 7.67
CA ARG A 108 -6.54 15.22 6.24
C ARG A 108 -5.18 15.93 6.11
N ILE A 109 -4.22 15.25 5.50
CA ILE A 109 -2.81 15.65 5.45
C ILE A 109 -2.37 15.70 4.00
N SER A 110 -1.69 16.78 3.59
CA SER A 110 -1.02 16.81 2.28
C SER A 110 0.24 15.93 2.31
N TRP A 111 0.53 15.24 1.21
CA TRP A 111 1.78 14.45 1.09
C TRP A 111 3.05 15.28 1.36
N ASP A 112 3.04 16.59 1.11
CA ASP A 112 4.18 17.48 1.37
C ASP A 112 4.49 17.64 2.87
N GLN A 113 3.54 17.30 3.75
CA GLN A 113 3.71 17.37 5.21
C GLN A 113 4.26 16.07 5.79
N ILE A 114 4.44 15.04 4.97
CA ILE A 114 4.94 13.72 5.38
C ILE A 114 6.45 13.69 5.13
N GLU A 115 7.22 13.65 6.21
CA GLU A 115 8.66 13.51 6.13
C GLU A 115 9.06 12.03 6.14
N LYS A 116 10.05 11.66 5.33
CA LYS A 116 10.64 10.32 5.38
C LYS A 116 11.38 10.12 6.72
N PRO A 117 11.24 8.96 7.37
CA PRO A 117 11.97 8.68 8.60
C PRO A 117 13.48 8.64 8.35
N SER A 118 14.27 9.28 9.22
CA SER A 118 15.74 9.30 9.09
C SER A 118 16.35 7.91 9.28
N ASP A 119 17.31 7.54 8.42
CA ASP A 119 18.07 6.29 8.47
C ASP A 119 18.76 6.04 9.83
N MET A 120 19.00 7.11 10.61
CA MET A 120 19.61 7.02 11.94
C MET A 120 18.77 6.28 12.98
N TYR A 121 17.44 6.28 12.85
CA TYR A 121 16.53 5.59 13.78
C TYR A 121 15.92 4.33 13.15
N GLN A 122 16.16 4.11 11.86
CA GLN A 122 15.81 2.88 11.19
C GLN A 122 16.83 1.80 11.56
N GLY A 123 16.59 1.09 12.66
CA GLY A 123 17.01 -0.32 12.69
C GLY A 123 16.43 -1.01 11.45
N GLY A 124 17.10 -2.01 10.87
CA GLY A 124 16.73 -2.67 9.60
C GLY A 124 15.32 -3.30 9.51
N SER A 125 14.46 -3.05 10.51
CA SER A 125 13.08 -3.51 10.67
C SER A 125 12.12 -2.38 11.08
N SER A 126 12.40 -1.11 10.74
CA SER A 126 11.48 0.00 11.05
C SER A 126 10.12 -0.24 10.38
N GLN A 127 9.05 -0.30 11.17
CA GLN A 127 7.67 -0.35 10.67
C GLN A 127 7.12 1.04 10.33
N VAL A 128 7.94 2.09 10.28
CA VAL A 128 7.50 3.47 10.01
C VAL A 128 7.83 3.86 8.57
N ILE A 129 6.83 4.33 7.82
CA ILE A 129 6.96 4.82 6.43
C ILE A 129 7.00 6.35 6.33
N GLY A 130 6.52 7.05 7.37
CA GLY A 130 6.45 8.51 7.35
C GLY A 130 6.28 9.12 8.73
N VAL A 131 6.65 10.38 8.85
CA VAL A 131 6.50 11.19 10.06
C VAL A 131 5.74 12.45 9.73
N ILE A 132 4.64 12.71 10.44
CA ILE A 132 3.87 13.95 10.33
C ILE A 132 4.13 14.78 11.57
N LYS A 133 4.55 16.03 11.37
CA LYS A 133 4.77 17.00 12.46
C LYS A 133 3.56 17.94 12.54
N GLN A 134 2.82 17.89 13.64
CA GLN A 134 1.65 18.74 13.86
C GLN A 134 1.61 19.25 15.30
N ASN A 135 1.53 20.58 15.49
CA ASN A 135 1.34 21.23 16.80
C ASN A 135 2.29 20.71 17.91
N ASN A 136 3.59 20.62 17.62
CA ASN A 136 4.62 20.06 18.52
C ASN A 136 4.47 18.56 18.87
N THR A 137 3.58 17.84 18.19
CA THR A 137 3.44 16.38 18.27
C THR A 137 3.87 15.72 16.97
N MET A 138 4.35 14.48 17.06
CA MET A 138 4.72 13.66 15.91
C MET A 138 3.74 12.50 15.81
N ILE A 139 3.20 12.28 14.61
CA ILE A 139 2.41 11.10 14.28
C ILE A 139 3.26 10.23 13.35
N LEU A 140 3.46 8.97 13.73
CA LEU A 140 4.23 8.00 12.95
C LEU A 140 3.30 7.18 12.06
N LEU A 141 3.48 7.23 10.75
CA LEU A 141 2.74 6.40 9.80
C LEU A 141 3.36 5.01 9.76
N LEU A 142 2.57 3.98 10.02
CA LEU A 142 3.04 2.59 10.05
C LEU A 142 2.87 1.88 8.70
N ASP A 143 3.83 1.02 8.36
CA ASP A 143 3.78 0.04 7.29
C ASP A 143 3.02 -1.21 7.77
N PHE A 144 1.71 -1.17 7.63
CA PHE A 144 0.85 -2.27 8.05
C PHE A 144 1.01 -3.51 7.17
N GLU A 145 1.34 -3.33 5.89
CA GLU A 145 1.67 -4.42 4.98
C GLU A 145 2.87 -5.20 5.50
N LYS A 146 3.94 -4.50 5.90
CA LYS A 146 5.10 -5.12 6.52
C LYS A 146 4.74 -5.84 7.82
N ILE A 147 3.94 -5.22 8.69
CA ILE A 147 3.47 -5.85 9.93
C ILE A 147 2.74 -7.16 9.62
N MET A 148 1.86 -7.16 8.61
CA MET A 148 1.10 -8.34 8.21
C MET A 148 2.01 -9.43 7.63
N VAL A 149 2.97 -9.08 6.78
CA VAL A 149 3.95 -10.03 6.22
C VAL A 149 4.85 -10.63 7.29
N ASP A 150 5.25 -9.84 8.28
CA ASP A 150 6.06 -10.32 9.42
C ASP A 150 5.26 -11.31 10.29
N ILE A 151 3.93 -11.16 10.40
CA ILE A 151 3.04 -12.06 11.15
C ILE A 151 2.65 -13.30 10.33
N ASN A 152 2.34 -13.11 9.05
CA ASN A 152 1.91 -14.15 8.11
C ASN A 152 2.64 -13.95 6.78
N PRO A 153 3.78 -14.62 6.54
CA PRO A 153 4.53 -14.46 5.29
C PRO A 153 3.70 -14.76 4.03
N ASP A 154 2.68 -15.60 4.13
CA ASP A 154 1.80 -15.96 3.02
C ASP A 154 0.80 -14.85 2.64
N SER A 155 0.63 -13.79 3.46
CA SER A 155 -0.22 -12.64 3.11
C SER A 155 0.47 -11.63 2.17
N GLY A 156 1.78 -11.81 1.94
CA GLY A 156 2.59 -10.98 1.05
C GLY A 156 2.72 -11.54 -0.36
N ILE A 157 3.41 -10.78 -1.22
CA ILE A 157 3.78 -11.21 -2.57
C ILE A 157 4.63 -12.49 -2.48
N SER A 158 4.15 -13.59 -3.08
CA SER A 158 4.81 -14.89 -3.03
C SER A 158 5.45 -15.29 -4.36
N MET A 159 6.75 -15.60 -4.30
CA MET A 159 7.52 -16.15 -5.43
C MET A 159 6.99 -17.50 -5.93
N ASP A 160 6.37 -18.29 -5.06
CA ASP A 160 5.90 -19.64 -5.44
C ASP A 160 4.69 -19.59 -6.37
N SER A 161 3.88 -18.54 -6.29
CA SER A 161 2.80 -18.27 -7.25
C SER A 161 3.35 -17.98 -8.65
N VAL A 162 4.51 -17.31 -8.73
CA VAL A 162 5.16 -16.98 -10.01
C VAL A 162 5.85 -18.19 -10.62
N LYS A 163 6.53 -19.02 -9.83
CA LYS A 163 7.17 -20.27 -10.33
C LYS A 163 6.18 -21.19 -11.05
N LYS A 164 4.92 -21.22 -10.61
CA LYS A 164 3.85 -21.99 -11.25
C LYS A 164 3.50 -21.50 -12.67
N LEU A 165 3.83 -20.26 -13.03
CA LEU A 165 3.60 -19.70 -14.35
C LEU A 165 4.62 -20.19 -15.41
N GLY A 166 5.69 -20.87 -15.00
CA GLY A 166 6.73 -21.44 -15.86
C GLY A 166 7.78 -20.42 -16.34
N LYS A 167 8.86 -20.93 -16.96
CA LYS A 167 9.93 -20.08 -17.52
C LYS A 167 9.46 -19.36 -18.78
N ARG A 168 9.75 -18.06 -18.88
CA ARG A 168 9.40 -17.17 -20.00
C ARG A 168 10.59 -16.30 -20.37
N GLU A 169 10.81 -16.02 -21.66
CA GLU A 169 11.82 -15.06 -22.13
C GLU A 169 11.11 -13.78 -22.60
N ARG A 170 11.23 -12.69 -21.82
CA ARG A 170 10.49 -11.42 -22.04
C ARG A 170 11.37 -10.19 -21.82
N SER A 171 12.68 -10.37 -21.92
CA SER A 171 13.69 -9.47 -21.37
C SER A 171 13.81 -8.11 -22.06
N GLU A 172 13.28 -7.96 -23.27
CA GLU A 172 13.42 -6.74 -24.05
C GLU A 172 12.39 -5.66 -23.67
N LYS A 173 11.27 -6.05 -23.03
CA LYS A 173 10.20 -5.12 -22.65
C LYS A 173 10.61 -4.32 -21.42
N LYS A 174 10.65 -2.98 -21.54
CA LYS A 174 10.87 -2.07 -20.43
C LYS A 174 9.55 -1.72 -19.76
N ILE A 175 9.52 -1.92 -18.44
CA ILE A 175 8.38 -1.58 -17.59
C ILE A 175 8.82 -0.53 -16.57
N VAL A 176 8.05 0.53 -16.44
CA VAL A 176 8.23 1.55 -15.41
C VAL A 176 7.37 1.18 -14.20
N CYS A 177 7.96 1.17 -13.01
CA CYS A 177 7.30 0.83 -11.76
C CYS A 177 7.37 2.02 -10.80
N ALA A 178 6.24 2.50 -10.29
CA ALA A 178 6.20 3.49 -9.21
C ALA A 178 5.70 2.80 -7.92
N GLU A 179 6.57 2.70 -6.92
CA GLU A 179 6.32 2.01 -5.65
C GLU A 179 7.25 2.60 -4.59
N ASP A 180 6.71 3.17 -3.52
CA ASP A 180 7.48 3.91 -2.51
C ASP A 180 8.05 3.00 -1.41
N SER A 181 7.46 1.82 -1.17
CA SER A 181 7.96 0.84 -0.21
C SER A 181 9.19 0.10 -0.75
N PRO A 182 10.37 0.23 -0.11
CA PRO A 182 11.58 -0.48 -0.55
C PRO A 182 11.43 -2.00 -0.53
N LEU A 183 10.65 -2.52 0.42
CA LEU A 183 10.36 -3.95 0.53
C LEU A 183 9.54 -4.43 -0.67
N LEU A 184 8.44 -3.73 -0.98
CA LEU A 184 7.58 -4.09 -2.11
C LEU A 184 8.29 -3.91 -3.44
N ARG A 185 9.10 -2.86 -3.62
CA ARG A 185 9.96 -2.71 -4.82
C ARG A 185 10.82 -3.93 -5.05
N LYS A 186 11.50 -4.42 -4.00
CA LYS A 186 12.33 -5.62 -4.10
C LYS A 186 11.52 -6.86 -4.45
N LEU A 187 10.36 -7.06 -3.79
CA LEU A 187 9.49 -8.20 -4.07
C LEU A 187 8.93 -8.18 -5.49
N ILE A 188 8.47 -7.02 -5.98
CA ILE A 188 8.00 -6.83 -7.36
C ILE A 188 9.15 -7.08 -8.33
N HIS A 189 10.34 -6.54 -8.07
CA HIS A 189 11.52 -6.78 -8.90
C HIS A 189 11.83 -8.28 -9.03
N ASP A 190 11.93 -8.98 -7.90
CA ASP A 190 12.34 -10.39 -7.86
C ASP A 190 11.30 -11.29 -8.56
N THR A 191 10.01 -11.04 -8.32
CA THR A 191 8.90 -11.77 -8.95
C THR A 191 8.76 -11.49 -10.44
N MET A 192 8.84 -10.23 -10.86
CA MET A 192 8.77 -9.85 -12.27
C MET A 192 9.99 -10.38 -13.05
N SER A 193 11.17 -10.35 -12.43
CA SER A 193 12.40 -10.93 -13.00
C SER A 193 12.27 -12.44 -13.19
N GLU A 194 11.74 -13.16 -12.20
CA GLU A 194 11.44 -14.60 -12.32
C GLU A 194 10.42 -14.89 -13.44
N ALA A 195 9.49 -13.97 -13.68
CA ALA A 195 8.52 -14.04 -14.79
C ALA A 195 9.12 -13.65 -16.17
N GLY A 196 10.41 -13.30 -16.23
CA GLY A 196 11.14 -12.96 -17.45
C GLY A 196 11.22 -11.46 -17.77
N TYR A 197 10.63 -10.59 -16.95
CA TYR A 197 10.68 -9.14 -17.10
C TYR A 197 11.87 -8.55 -16.32
N VAL A 198 13.01 -8.44 -16.97
CA VAL A 198 14.27 -8.01 -16.32
C VAL A 198 14.60 -6.53 -16.51
N ASN A 199 13.90 -5.82 -17.40
CA ASN A 199 14.13 -4.41 -17.70
C ASN A 199 13.11 -3.53 -16.96
N LEU A 200 13.26 -3.47 -15.63
CA LEU A 200 12.35 -2.73 -14.75
C LEU A 200 13.02 -1.42 -14.29
N GLU A 201 12.32 -0.30 -14.44
CA GLU A 201 12.76 1.01 -13.98
C GLU A 201 11.89 1.45 -12.80
N PHE A 202 12.47 1.54 -11.59
CA PHE A 202 11.71 1.85 -10.37
C PHE A 202 11.84 3.32 -9.96
N PHE A 203 10.71 3.88 -9.53
CA PHE A 203 10.58 5.22 -8.94
C PHE A 203 9.89 5.12 -7.58
N GLU A 204 10.23 6.02 -6.67
CA GLU A 204 9.67 6.04 -5.31
C GLU A 204 8.39 6.88 -5.18
N ASN A 205 7.89 7.42 -6.29
CA ASN A 205 6.66 8.21 -6.34
C ASN A 205 6.21 8.44 -7.79
N GLY A 206 4.95 8.83 -7.96
CA GLY A 206 4.40 9.09 -9.27
C GLY A 206 5.00 10.32 -9.96
N ARG A 207 5.52 11.30 -9.22
CA ARG A 207 6.06 12.53 -9.81
C ARG A 207 7.35 12.25 -10.57
N ASP A 208 8.28 11.54 -9.94
CA ASP A 208 9.56 11.18 -10.54
C ASP A 208 9.36 10.24 -11.74
N ALA A 209 8.39 9.31 -11.66
CA ALA A 209 7.99 8.45 -12.79
C ALA A 209 7.43 9.27 -13.97
N LEU A 210 6.55 10.24 -13.70
CA LEU A 210 6.00 11.11 -14.74
C LEU A 210 7.09 11.97 -15.39
N ASP A 211 7.98 12.57 -14.59
CA ASP A 211 9.09 13.40 -15.10
C ASP A 211 10.02 12.59 -16.01
N TYR A 212 10.26 11.31 -15.70
CA TYR A 212 10.99 10.38 -16.58
C TYR A 212 10.28 10.16 -17.92
N LEU A 213 8.99 9.83 -17.90
CA LEU A 213 8.19 9.59 -19.11
C LEU A 213 8.13 10.85 -20.01
N GLU A 214 7.90 12.02 -19.41
CA GLU A 214 7.90 13.30 -20.14
C GLU A 214 9.29 13.65 -20.68
N GLY A 215 10.36 13.27 -19.97
CA GLY A 215 11.74 13.43 -20.42
C GLY A 215 12.02 12.69 -21.74
N ILE A 216 11.46 11.49 -21.89
CA ILE A 216 11.55 10.70 -23.14
C ILE A 216 10.86 11.46 -24.29
N LEU A 217 9.64 11.94 -24.08
CA LEU A 217 8.91 12.70 -25.10
C LEU A 217 9.63 13.97 -25.53
N LYS A 218 10.19 14.72 -24.57
CA LYS A 218 10.96 15.95 -24.84
C LYS A 218 12.19 15.69 -25.72
N SER A 219 12.72 14.48 -25.74
CA SER A 219 13.83 14.08 -26.63
C SER A 219 13.40 13.75 -28.07
N GLY A 220 12.11 13.89 -28.40
CA GLY A 220 11.55 13.65 -29.73
C GLY A 220 11.33 12.17 -30.07
N LYS A 221 11.36 11.30 -29.06
CA LYS A 221 11.20 9.85 -29.19
C LYS A 221 9.74 9.44 -28.97
N GLN A 222 9.30 8.39 -29.65
CA GLN A 222 8.00 7.76 -29.37
C GLN A 222 8.11 6.95 -28.08
N ILE A 223 7.10 7.01 -27.22
CA ILE A 223 7.16 6.37 -25.90
C ILE A 223 7.19 4.84 -26.01
N GLU A 224 6.47 4.30 -26.98
CA GLU A 224 6.26 2.87 -27.19
C GLU A 224 7.55 2.13 -27.57
N ASP A 225 8.54 2.84 -28.12
CA ASP A 225 9.86 2.32 -28.43
C ASP A 225 10.74 2.14 -27.17
N TYR A 226 10.36 2.76 -26.05
CA TYR A 226 11.19 2.83 -24.84
C TYR A 226 10.53 2.26 -23.60
N VAL A 227 9.21 2.38 -23.47
CA VAL A 227 8.45 1.89 -22.33
C VAL A 227 7.20 1.23 -22.88
N GLN A 228 6.94 -0.01 -22.45
CA GLN A 228 5.78 -0.76 -22.92
C GLN A 228 4.63 -0.77 -21.91
N LEU A 229 4.91 -0.53 -20.63
CA LEU A 229 3.89 -0.52 -19.57
C LEU A 229 4.36 0.24 -18.34
N VAL A 230 3.39 0.80 -17.60
CA VAL A 230 3.58 1.37 -16.26
C VAL A 230 2.84 0.53 -15.23
N ILE A 231 3.51 0.17 -14.14
CA ILE A 231 2.89 -0.39 -12.93
C ILE A 231 2.99 0.68 -11.85
N THR A 232 1.90 1.02 -11.18
CA THR A 232 1.92 2.03 -10.11
C THR A 232 1.18 1.55 -8.88
N ASP A 233 1.78 1.72 -7.71
CA ASP A 233 1.03 1.73 -6.47
C ASP A 233 0.15 2.99 -6.38
N ILE A 234 -0.86 2.97 -5.52
CA ILE A 234 -1.70 4.14 -5.24
C ILE A 234 -1.04 5.01 -4.15
N GLU A 235 -0.61 4.43 -3.04
CA GLU A 235 -0.18 5.17 -1.86
C GLU A 235 1.30 5.55 -1.96
N MET A 236 1.59 6.70 -2.56
CA MET A 236 2.96 7.19 -2.67
C MET A 236 3.06 8.68 -2.33
N PRO A 237 4.18 9.13 -1.74
CA PRO A 237 4.44 10.54 -1.48
C PRO A 237 4.56 11.34 -2.77
N LYS A 238 4.44 12.67 -2.67
CA LYS A 238 4.49 13.67 -3.75
C LYS A 238 3.38 13.56 -4.82
N MET A 239 3.06 12.36 -5.29
CA MET A 239 2.03 12.08 -6.30
C MET A 239 1.60 10.62 -6.20
N ASP A 240 0.30 10.42 -5.96
CA ASP A 240 -0.34 9.10 -5.92
C ASP A 240 -0.52 8.46 -7.32
N GLY A 241 -0.77 7.15 -7.34
CA GLY A 241 -0.93 6.38 -8.58
C GLY A 241 -2.11 6.79 -9.45
N HIS A 242 -3.22 7.26 -8.85
CA HIS A 242 -4.36 7.74 -9.62
C HIS A 242 -4.02 9.05 -10.36
N HIS A 243 -3.31 9.97 -9.72
CA HIS A 243 -2.83 11.20 -10.34
C HIS A 243 -1.81 10.92 -11.43
N LEU A 244 -0.86 10.02 -11.19
CA LEU A 244 0.08 9.57 -12.21
C LEU A 244 -0.67 9.05 -13.43
N THR A 245 -1.60 8.11 -13.22
CA THR A 245 -2.39 7.50 -14.29
C THR A 245 -3.16 8.57 -15.08
N LYS A 246 -3.88 9.44 -14.38
CA LYS A 246 -4.63 10.53 -15.01
C LYS A 246 -3.73 11.47 -15.83
N LYS A 247 -2.52 11.76 -15.37
CA LYS A 247 -1.54 12.60 -16.08
C LYS A 247 -0.98 11.91 -17.32
N ILE A 248 -0.70 10.62 -17.25
CA ILE A 248 -0.29 9.78 -18.39
C ILE A 248 -1.40 9.79 -19.44
N LYS A 249 -2.64 9.47 -19.04
CA LYS A 249 -3.78 9.34 -19.95
C LYS A 249 -4.27 10.66 -20.55
N ALA A 250 -3.99 11.79 -19.90
CA ALA A 250 -4.29 13.12 -20.42
C ALA A 250 -3.21 13.69 -21.37
N ASN A 251 -2.05 13.04 -21.48
CA ASN A 251 -0.95 13.51 -22.33
C ASN A 251 -0.99 12.79 -23.69
N PRO A 252 -1.16 13.51 -24.83
CA PRO A 252 -1.26 12.87 -26.15
C PRO A 252 -0.07 12.01 -26.56
N GLY A 253 1.12 12.26 -25.98
CA GLY A 253 2.32 11.45 -26.23
C GLY A 253 2.45 10.22 -25.33
N LEU A 254 1.64 10.12 -24.26
CA LEU A 254 1.67 9.00 -23.31
C LEU A 254 0.34 8.24 -23.22
N GLU A 255 -0.76 8.77 -23.77
CA GLU A 255 -2.12 8.25 -23.56
C GLU A 255 -2.30 6.78 -23.94
N LYS A 256 -1.50 6.29 -24.89
CA LYS A 256 -1.50 4.88 -25.35
C LYS A 256 -0.69 3.94 -24.47
N LEU A 257 0.15 4.47 -23.58
CA LEU A 257 0.96 3.65 -22.68
C LEU A 257 0.04 2.97 -21.68
N PRO A 258 0.01 1.63 -21.60
CA PRO A 258 -0.82 0.95 -20.63
C PRO A 258 -0.30 1.19 -19.20
N VAL A 259 -1.22 1.36 -18.27
CA VAL A 259 -1.01 1.59 -16.85
C VAL A 259 -1.83 0.56 -16.08
N ILE A 260 -1.15 -0.28 -15.30
CA ILE A 260 -1.78 -1.16 -14.32
C ILE A 260 -1.56 -0.56 -12.93
N ILE A 261 -2.64 -0.39 -12.18
CA ILE A 261 -2.56 -0.03 -10.77
C ILE A 261 -2.39 -1.32 -9.95
N PHE A 262 -1.33 -1.40 -9.14
CA PHE A 262 -1.04 -2.56 -8.29
C PHE A 262 -0.92 -2.11 -6.84
N SER A 263 -1.97 -2.31 -6.03
CA SER A 263 -2.08 -1.69 -4.71
C SER A 263 -2.74 -2.58 -3.66
N SER A 264 -2.47 -2.32 -2.36
CA SER A 264 -3.12 -3.01 -1.24
C SER A 264 -4.51 -2.45 -0.90
N LEU A 265 -4.86 -1.30 -1.46
CA LEU A 265 -6.13 -0.59 -1.23
C LEU A 265 -7.30 -1.09 -2.10
N ILE A 266 -7.18 -2.26 -2.72
CA ILE A 266 -8.19 -2.68 -3.70
C ILE A 266 -9.41 -3.24 -2.98
N THR A 267 -10.45 -2.40 -2.98
CA THR A 267 -11.80 -2.69 -2.52
C THR A 267 -12.74 -2.51 -3.71
N ASP A 268 -13.93 -3.13 -3.67
CA ASP A 268 -14.92 -3.00 -4.74
C ASP A 268 -15.25 -1.53 -5.05
N ASP A 269 -15.35 -0.69 -4.00
CA ASP A 269 -15.60 0.75 -4.13
C ASP A 269 -14.46 1.51 -4.83
N LEU A 270 -13.22 1.03 -4.71
CA LEU A 270 -12.05 1.68 -5.30
C LEU A 270 -11.70 1.15 -6.70
N ARG A 271 -12.21 -0.01 -7.09
CA ARG A 271 -11.93 -0.60 -8.41
C ARG A 271 -12.46 0.28 -9.54
N HIS A 272 -13.60 0.94 -9.33
CA HIS A 272 -14.16 1.90 -10.28
C HIS A 272 -13.27 3.14 -10.50
N LYS A 273 -12.47 3.54 -9.51
CA LYS A 273 -11.62 4.73 -9.63
C LYS A 273 -10.45 4.54 -10.57
N GLY A 274 -9.86 3.34 -10.62
CA GLY A 274 -8.79 3.02 -11.58
C GLY A 274 -9.28 3.17 -13.02
N GLU A 275 -10.47 2.63 -13.30
CA GLU A 275 -11.13 2.77 -14.61
C GLU A 275 -11.44 4.24 -14.94
N GLU A 276 -11.93 5.02 -13.98
CA GLU A 276 -12.23 6.45 -14.15
C GLU A 276 -11.00 7.29 -14.54
N VAL A 277 -9.80 6.94 -14.04
CA VAL A 277 -8.55 7.62 -14.41
C VAL A 277 -7.89 7.04 -15.67
N GLY A 278 -8.49 5.99 -16.25
CA GLY A 278 -8.08 5.37 -17.50
C GLY A 278 -7.03 4.25 -17.37
N ALA A 279 -6.88 3.64 -16.20
CA ALA A 279 -6.03 2.45 -16.04
C ALA A 279 -6.59 1.25 -16.83
N GLU A 280 -5.71 0.40 -17.37
CA GLU A 280 -6.09 -0.83 -18.06
C GLU A 280 -6.51 -1.94 -17.09
N ASP A 281 -5.98 -1.91 -15.86
CA ASP A 281 -6.42 -2.80 -14.78
C ASP A 281 -6.02 -2.24 -13.40
N GLN A 282 -6.66 -2.78 -12.37
CA GLN A 282 -6.37 -2.50 -10.96
C GLN A 282 -6.36 -3.82 -10.18
N ILE A 283 -5.16 -4.26 -9.78
CA ILE A 283 -4.88 -5.61 -9.24
C ILE A 283 -4.40 -5.53 -7.79
N SER A 284 -5.03 -6.29 -6.88
CA SER A 284 -4.68 -6.25 -5.45
C SER A 284 -3.30 -6.83 -5.24
N LYS A 285 -2.51 -6.23 -4.35
CA LYS A 285 -1.46 -6.99 -3.66
C LYS A 285 -2.16 -8.08 -2.82
N PRO A 286 -1.62 -9.30 -2.65
CA PRO A 286 -0.38 -9.84 -3.20
C PRO A 286 -0.54 -10.59 -4.55
N GLU A 287 -1.56 -10.29 -5.36
CA GLU A 287 -1.95 -11.03 -6.58
C GLU A 287 -0.98 -10.81 -7.77
N ILE A 288 0.33 -10.90 -7.51
CA ILE A 288 1.37 -10.65 -8.51
C ILE A 288 1.30 -11.60 -9.72
N ALA A 289 0.76 -12.81 -9.54
CA ALA A 289 0.56 -13.73 -10.65
C ALA A 289 -0.49 -13.19 -11.63
N GLU A 290 -1.56 -12.57 -11.12
CA GLU A 290 -2.56 -11.89 -11.93
C GLU A 290 -1.96 -10.65 -12.61
N LEU A 291 -1.15 -9.87 -11.88
CA LEU A 291 -0.38 -8.77 -12.46
C LEU A 291 0.46 -9.23 -13.65
N ILE A 292 1.24 -10.30 -13.51
CA ILE A 292 2.07 -10.84 -14.58
C ILE A 292 1.21 -11.28 -15.77
N LEU A 293 0.10 -11.98 -15.54
CA LEU A 293 -0.81 -12.38 -16.61
C LEU A 293 -1.41 -11.18 -17.35
N LYS A 294 -1.71 -10.09 -16.62
CA LYS A 294 -2.22 -8.87 -17.22
C LYS A 294 -1.16 -8.12 -18.02
N VAL A 295 0.06 -8.07 -17.50
CA VAL A 295 1.21 -7.53 -18.25
C VAL A 295 1.39 -8.32 -19.55
N ASP A 296 1.27 -9.66 -19.53
CA ASP A 296 1.35 -10.49 -20.73
C ASP A 296 0.32 -10.09 -21.78
N GLU A 297 -0.95 -9.94 -21.36
CA GLU A 297 -2.06 -9.58 -22.23
C GLU A 297 -1.83 -8.23 -22.94
N LEU A 298 -1.17 -7.29 -22.27
CA LEU A 298 -1.02 -5.92 -22.76
C LEU A 298 0.20 -5.71 -23.64
N ILE A 299 1.30 -6.46 -23.46
CA ILE A 299 2.59 -6.13 -24.11
C ILE A 299 3.27 -7.26 -24.88
N LEU A 300 2.67 -8.45 -24.96
CA LEU A 300 3.14 -9.59 -25.77
C LEU A 300 2.19 -9.86 -26.95
#